data_AF-A0A522AYU9-F1
#
_entry.id   AF-A0A522AYU9-F1
#
_cell.length_a   1.000
_cell.length_b   1.000
_cell.length_c   1.000
_cell.angle_alpha   90.00
_cell.angle_beta   90.00
_cell.angle_gamma   90.00
#
_symmetry.space_group_name_H-M   'P 1'
#
loop_
_entity.id
_entity.type
_entity.pdbx_description
1 polymer ?
#
loop_
_entity_poly.entity_id
_entity_poly.type
_entity_poly.pdbx_seq_one_letter_code
_entity_poly.pdbx_strand_id
1 'polypeptide(L)' 'MLETLIHIDPNMAPASQGGLLHNRWHPDIPMVATVKPGASFRVECADWTGGQIF' A
#
# COMPACT_ATOMS: atom_id res chain seq x y z
N MET A 1 -10.85 10.74 12.91
CA MET A 1 -10.38 10.37 11.55
C MET A 1 -9.54 9.10 11.70
N LEU A 2 -9.70 8.10 10.83
CA LEU A 2 -8.90 6.87 10.90
C LEU A 2 -7.44 7.16 10.59
N GLU A 3 -6.52 6.47 11.26
CA GLU A 3 -5.09 6.49 10.91
C GLU A 3 -4.88 5.86 9.52
N THR A 4 -4.13 6.54 8.65
CA THR A 4 -3.67 5.97 7.38
C THR A 4 -2.37 5.21 7.62
N LEU A 5 -2.39 3.89 7.49
CA LEU A 5 -1.17 3.08 7.63
C LEU A 5 -0.37 2.97 6.34
N ILE A 6 -1.05 3.03 5.20
CA ILE A 6 -0.44 2.99 3.87
C ILE A 6 -0.92 4.22 3.11
N HIS A 7 0.01 5.11 2.82
CA HIS A 7 -0.20 6.32 2.03
C HIS A 7 0.36 6.13 0.63
N ILE A 8 -0.38 6.59 -0.38
CA ILE A 8 0.02 6.47 -1.79
C ILE A 8 0.08 7.85 -2.43
N ASP A 9 1.23 8.19 -3.02
CA ASP A 9 1.32 9.34 -3.93
C ASP A 9 0.93 8.89 -5.36
N PRO A 10 -0.21 9.33 -5.91
CA PRO A 10 -0.66 8.91 -7.25
C PRO A 10 0.24 9.41 -8.39
N ASN A 11 1.12 10.40 -8.13
CA ASN A 11 2.08 10.89 -9.12
C ASN A 11 3.40 10.12 -9.10
N MET A 12 3.53 9.14 -8.20
CA MET A 12 4.73 8.33 -8.02
C MET A 12 4.49 6.90 -8.51
N ALA A 13 5.41 6.40 -9.33
CA ALA A 13 5.36 5.02 -9.82
C ALA A 13 5.28 4.03 -8.64
N PRO A 14 4.52 2.92 -8.73
CA PRO A 14 4.35 1.96 -7.63
C PRO A 14 5.66 1.44 -7.03
N ALA A 15 6.68 1.21 -7.87
CA ALA A 15 7.99 0.74 -7.45
C ALA A 15 8.79 1.77 -6.61
N SER A 16 8.43 3.05 -6.68
CA SER A 16 9.09 4.14 -5.97
C SER A 16 8.43 4.48 -4.63
N GLN A 17 7.33 3.81 -4.25
CA GLN A 17 6.57 4.02 -3.01
C GLN A 17 7.28 3.48 -1.75
N GLY A 18 8.61 3.48 -1.71
CA GLY A 18 9.37 3.09 -0.51
C GLY A 18 9.21 1.63 -0.06
N GLY A 19 8.87 0.72 -0.99
CA GLY A 19 8.67 -0.71 -0.67
C GLY A 19 7.31 -1.04 -0.05
N LEU A 20 6.35 -0.10 -0.06
CA LEU A 20 4.99 -0.33 0.47
C LEU A 20 4.12 -1.22 -0.43
N LEU A 21 4.43 -1.28 -1.72
CA LEU A 21 3.61 -1.98 -2.73
C LEU A 21 4.32 -3.21 -3.27
N HIS A 22 3.54 -4.28 -3.46
CA HIS A 22 3.96 -5.52 -4.10
C HIS A 22 2.90 -5.98 -5.11
N ASN A 23 3.35 -6.58 -6.21
CA ASN A 23 2.47 -7.13 -7.25
C ASN A 23 2.53 -8.67 -7.32
N ARG A 24 3.11 -9.31 -6.29
CA ARG A 24 3.22 -10.76 -6.13
C ARG A 24 2.99 -11.12 -4.67
N TRP A 25 2.54 -12.35 -4.45
CA TRP A 25 2.46 -12.94 -3.12
C TRP A 25 3.66 -13.86 -2.92
N HIS A 26 4.43 -13.62 -1.86
CA HIS A 26 5.56 -14.45 -1.46
C HIS A 26 5.69 -14.40 0.07
N PRO A 27 5.96 -15.52 0.76
CA PRO A 27 6.03 -15.56 2.23
C PRO A 27 7.14 -14.68 2.81
N ASP A 28 8.19 -14.39 2.02
CA ASP A 28 9.33 -13.59 2.46
C ASP A 28 9.12 -12.07 2.34
N ILE A 29 7.96 -11.62 1.84
CA ILE A 29 7.64 -10.20 1.79
C ILE A 29 7.44 -9.67 3.22
N PRO A 30 8.17 -8.62 3.64
CA PRO A 30 8.04 -8.10 5.00
C PRO A 30 6.69 -7.40 5.21
N MET A 31 6.21 -7.44 6.45
CA MET A 31 5.01 -6.71 6.83
C MET A 31 5.26 -5.19 6.79
N VAL A 32 4.42 -4.46 6.07
CA VAL A 32 4.45 -2.98 6.01
C VAL A 32 3.94 -2.32 7.29
N ALA A 33 3.06 -3.00 8.04
CA ALA A 33 2.52 -2.53 9.32
C ALA A 33 2.01 -3.72 10.17
N THR A 34 1.89 -3.51 11.47
CA THR A 34 1.24 -4.46 12.41
C THR A 34 0.15 -3.73 13.18
N VAL A 35 -0.99 -4.37 13.37
CA VAL A 35 -2.15 -3.82 14.08
C VAL A 35 -2.68 -4.81 15.13
N LYS A 36 -3.43 -4.30 16.11
CA LYS A 36 -4.14 -5.15 17.07
C LYS A 36 -5.44 -5.70 16.47
N PRO A 37 -5.90 -6.90 16.87
CA PRO A 37 -7.23 -7.39 16.50
C PRO A 37 -8.33 -6.38 16.87
N GLY A 38 -9.26 -6.15 15.95
CA GLY A 38 -10.34 -5.17 16.11
C GLY A 38 -9.98 -3.72 15.76
N ALA A 39 -8.74 -3.44 15.35
CA ALA A 39 -8.35 -2.10 14.88
C ALA A 39 -9.05 -1.74 13.56
N SER A 40 -9.47 -0.48 13.45
CA SER A 40 -9.93 0.14 12.19
C SER A 40 -8.90 1.17 11.73
N PHE A 41 -8.55 1.13 10.46
CA PHE A 41 -7.53 1.99 9.85
C PHE A 41 -7.83 2.18 8.37
N ARG A 42 -7.12 3.12 7.73
CA ARG A 42 -7.22 3.39 6.30
C ARG A 42 -5.98 2.85 5.57
N VAL A 43 -6.23 2.25 4.40
CA VAL A 43 -5.23 1.82 3.43
C VAL A 43 -5.58 2.54 2.13
N GLU A 44 -4.66 3.34 1.62
CA GLU A 44 -4.78 3.90 0.28
C GLU A 44 -4.23 2.89 -0.73
N CYS A 45 -4.84 2.86 -1.92
CA CYS A 45 -4.50 1.91 -2.96
C CYS A 45 -4.17 2.66 -4.24
N ALA A 46 -3.14 2.20 -4.96
CA ALA A 46 -3.00 2.52 -6.36
C ALA A 46 -4.09 1.81 -7.18
N ASP A 47 -4.43 2.35 -8.34
CA ASP A 47 -5.20 1.57 -9.31
C ASP A 47 -4.39 0.35 -9.76
N TRP A 48 -5.08 -0.67 -10.26
CA TRP A 48 -4.46 -1.96 -10.60
C TRP A 48 -3.38 -1.87 -11.69
N THR A 49 -3.39 -0.82 -12.53
CA THR A 49 -2.37 -0.59 -13.55
C THR A 49 -1.21 0.26 -13.06
N GLY A 50 -1.33 0.88 -11.87
CA GLY A 50 -0.35 1.83 -11.36
C GLY A 50 -0.27 3.12 -12.17
N GLY A 51 -1.41 3.61 -12.66
CA GLY A 51 -1.54 4.88 -13.37
C GLY A 51 -1.18 4.82 -14.86
N GLN A 52 -1.28 3.66 -15.50
CA GLN A 52 -0.90 3.49 -16.92
C GLN A 52 -2.06 3.76 -17.90
N ILE A 53 -3.30 3.82 -17.42
CA ILE A 53 -4.50 4.07 -18.23
C ILE A 53 -5.07 5.45 -17.89
N PHE A 54 -5.33 6.25 -18.93
CA PHE A 54 -5.84 7.62 -18.86
C PHE A 54 -7.15 7.73 -19.65
#